data_AF-A0A328WXP6-F1
#
_entry.id   AF-A0A328WXP6-F1
#
_cell.length_a   1.000
_cell.length_b   1.000
_cell.length_c   1.000
_cell.angle_alpha   90.00
_cell.angle_beta   90.00
_cell.angle_gamma   90.00
#
_symmetry.space_group_name_H-M   'P 1'
#
loop_
_entity.id
_entity.type
_entity.pdbx_description
1 polymer ?
#
loop_
_entity_poly.entity_id
_entity_poly.type
_entity_poly.pdbx_seq_one_letter_code
_entity_poly.pdbx_strand_id
1 'polypeptide(L)'
;MKKLITLLTILFISSTFAQQRLIAIKGAVTDTIANTLEQAIEIAQTGDKIYLPGGYFTHTPVITKQVHIIGTGFQDGQNVTGKTTISGNLTLGAGANGSTFEGFYLTEYFIPTVAIENITIKRCNMLGVPPYYSTINNSYFINCVVRENLHLGTYELGQGNYVLNSIVPYIAYTKNSTIKNCIISNSIGALDNVTVQDNIFGKTSDCLLLSVSSNITFVNNIIPQTCLTGYSDSGIISEANLIGFGTINTLFVNATDFSFNPLFNFQLLPSILATSPNAASCGIFSGDYPWKVGSLPIIPNIEQNNSYLDAQNQTFKLNVKVVPQTH
;
A
#
# COMPACT_ATOMS: atom_id res chain seq x y z
N MET A 1 -33.38 37.36 0.31
CA MET A 1 -32.32 36.64 -0.43
C MET A 1 -31.05 36.41 0.39
N LYS A 2 -30.37 37.44 0.94
CA LYS A 2 -29.14 37.25 1.74
C LYS A 2 -29.28 36.27 2.92
N LYS A 3 -30.35 36.39 3.72
CA LYS A 3 -30.61 35.49 4.87
C LYS A 3 -30.89 34.02 4.47
N LEU A 4 -31.45 33.80 3.28
CA LEU A 4 -31.74 32.46 2.77
C LEU A 4 -30.45 31.76 2.29
N ILE A 5 -29.55 32.50 1.64
CA ILE A 5 -28.24 32.00 1.22
C ILE A 5 -27.40 31.62 2.45
N THR A 6 -27.36 32.48 3.49
CA THR A 6 -26.63 32.18 4.73
C THR A 6 -27.17 30.93 5.43
N LEU A 7 -28.49 30.75 5.49
CA LEU A 7 -29.10 29.57 6.11
C LEU A 7 -28.78 28.28 5.31
N LEU A 8 -28.85 28.33 3.98
CA LEU A 8 -28.46 27.22 3.11
C LEU A 8 -26.97 26.87 3.28
N THR A 9 -26.07 27.85 3.33
CA THR A 9 -24.64 27.61 3.57
C THR A 9 -24.40 26.94 4.93
N ILE A 10 -25.09 27.37 5.99
CA ILE A 10 -24.97 26.75 7.33
C ILE A 10 -25.51 25.31 7.35
N LEU A 11 -26.63 25.04 6.67
CA LEU A 11 -27.21 23.69 6.53
C LEU A 11 -26.31 22.74 5.71
N PHE A 12 -25.65 23.24 4.67
CA PHE A 12 -24.68 22.44 3.91
C PHE A 12 -23.45 22.10 4.76
N ILE A 13 -22.94 23.05 5.55
CA ILE A 13 -21.80 22.81 6.45
C ILE A 13 -22.18 21.83 7.58
N SER A 14 -23.38 21.92 8.15
CA SER A 14 -23.78 21.00 9.24
C SER A 14 -23.99 19.56 8.76
N SER A 15 -24.45 19.36 7.52
CA SER A 15 -24.62 18.01 6.95
C SER A 15 -23.30 17.25 6.80
N THR A 16 -22.17 17.94 6.60
CA THR A 16 -20.85 17.31 6.46
C THR A 16 -20.23 16.84 7.78
N PHE A 17 -20.71 17.33 8.93
CA PHE A 17 -20.19 16.95 10.26
C PHE A 17 -21.13 16.03 11.05
N ALA A 18 -22.32 15.71 10.52
CA ALA A 18 -23.37 15.02 11.28
C ALA A 18 -23.24 13.48 11.34
N GLN A 19 -22.36 12.86 10.55
CA GLN A 19 -22.18 11.41 10.57
C GLN A 19 -21.01 11.00 11.46
N GLN A 20 -21.31 10.53 12.67
CA GLN A 20 -20.33 9.97 13.59
C GLN A 20 -19.76 8.68 12.97
N ARG A 21 -18.44 8.67 12.72
CA ARG A 21 -17.73 7.53 12.14
C ARG A 21 -17.26 6.61 13.26
N LEU A 22 -18.08 5.63 13.62
CA LEU A 22 -17.75 4.64 14.63
C LEU A 22 -16.67 3.69 14.11
N ILE A 23 -15.63 3.49 14.92
CA ILE A 23 -14.54 2.53 14.67
C ILE A 23 -14.86 1.26 15.45
N ALA A 24 -14.92 0.13 14.76
CA ALA A 24 -15.18 -1.15 15.41
C ALA A 24 -13.87 -1.81 15.85
N ILE A 25 -13.85 -2.34 17.07
CA ILE A 25 -12.72 -3.08 17.62
C ILE A 25 -13.22 -4.48 17.89
N LYS A 26 -12.63 -5.45 17.20
CA LYS A 26 -12.91 -6.88 17.34
C LYS A 26 -11.78 -7.48 18.14
N GLY A 27 -12.03 -7.69 19.43
CA GLY A 27 -11.11 -8.36 20.32
C GLY A 27 -11.44 -9.83 20.53
N ALA A 28 -10.52 -10.56 21.15
CA ALA A 28 -10.74 -11.96 21.51
C ALA A 28 -11.82 -12.14 22.61
N VAL A 29 -11.97 -11.14 23.49
CA VAL A 29 -12.85 -11.21 24.67
C VAL A 29 -14.12 -10.37 24.49
N THR A 30 -13.99 -9.14 24.01
CA THR A 30 -15.13 -8.22 23.82
C THR A 30 -14.99 -7.39 22.56
N ASP A 31 -16.10 -7.27 21.82
CA ASP A 31 -16.23 -6.31 20.75
C ASP A 31 -16.64 -4.96 21.32
N THR A 32 -16.09 -3.87 20.80
CA THR A 32 -16.43 -2.53 21.27
C THR A 32 -16.28 -1.51 20.14
N ILE A 33 -16.70 -0.27 20.41
CA ILE A 33 -16.66 0.84 19.46
C ILE A 33 -15.90 2.01 20.05
N ALA A 34 -15.17 2.71 19.19
CA ALA A 34 -14.46 3.94 19.52
C ALA A 34 -14.86 5.07 18.55
N ASN A 35 -14.67 6.31 19.00
CA ASN A 35 -14.98 7.50 18.20
C ASN A 35 -13.76 8.05 17.45
N THR A 36 -12.56 7.69 17.90
CA THR A 36 -11.30 8.11 17.30
C THR A 36 -10.35 6.93 17.19
N LEU A 37 -9.39 7.02 16.24
CA LEU A 37 -8.38 5.97 16.05
C LEU A 37 -7.47 5.85 17.28
N GLU A 38 -7.15 6.97 17.93
CA GLU A 38 -6.40 6.98 19.19
C GLU A 38 -7.13 6.21 20.30
N GLN A 39 -8.42 6.50 20.52
CA GLN A 39 -9.22 5.77 21.49
C GLN A 39 -9.32 4.28 21.12
N ALA A 40 -9.43 3.96 19.83
CA ALA A 40 -9.50 2.59 19.38
C ALA A 40 -8.21 1.81 19.69
N ILE A 41 -7.06 2.42 19.46
CA ILE A 41 -5.76 1.84 19.78
C ILE A 41 -5.58 1.74 21.30
N GLU A 42 -6.02 2.72 22.08
CA GLU A 42 -5.95 2.67 23.55
C GLU A 42 -6.73 1.48 24.11
N ILE A 43 -7.98 1.30 23.67
CA ILE A 43 -8.88 0.22 24.09
C ILE A 43 -8.39 -1.16 23.61
N ALA A 44 -7.86 -1.25 22.38
CA ALA A 44 -7.45 -2.51 21.78
C ALA A 44 -6.42 -3.26 22.64
N GLN A 45 -6.62 -4.56 22.79
CA GLN A 45 -5.63 -5.47 23.35
C GLN A 45 -4.66 -5.96 22.27
N THR A 46 -3.53 -6.54 22.69
CA THR A 46 -2.55 -7.15 21.78
C THR A 46 -3.23 -8.20 20.89
N GLY A 47 -3.15 -8.02 19.57
CA GLY A 47 -3.73 -8.92 18.58
C GLY A 47 -5.17 -8.57 18.17
N ASP A 48 -5.75 -7.48 18.69
CA ASP A 48 -7.09 -7.05 18.30
C ASP A 48 -7.12 -6.42 16.91
N LYS A 49 -8.30 -6.50 16.26
CA LYS A 49 -8.55 -5.89 14.95
C LYS A 49 -9.34 -4.59 15.09
N ILE A 50 -8.87 -3.54 14.43
CA ILE A 50 -9.47 -2.21 14.40
C ILE A 50 -9.97 -1.94 12.98
N TYR A 51 -11.29 -1.87 12.80
CA TYR A 51 -11.92 -1.60 11.51
C TYR A 51 -12.28 -0.12 11.39
N LEU A 52 -11.67 0.54 10.41
CA LEU A 52 -11.91 1.93 10.08
C LEU A 52 -12.92 2.01 8.94
N PRO A 53 -14.06 2.71 9.13
CA PRO A 53 -14.91 3.03 7.99
C PRO A 53 -14.19 4.01 7.04
N GLY A 54 -14.76 4.28 5.88
CA GLY A 54 -14.25 5.37 5.05
C GLY A 54 -14.43 6.72 5.74
N GLY A 55 -13.47 7.61 5.52
CA GLY A 55 -13.38 8.88 6.20
C GLY A 55 -11.94 9.27 6.53
N TYR A 56 -11.83 10.30 7.35
CA TYR A 56 -10.56 10.89 7.76
C TYR A 56 -10.35 10.68 9.24
N PHE A 57 -9.20 10.13 9.60
CA PHE A 57 -8.77 9.83 10.97
C PHE A 57 -7.42 10.47 11.22
N THR A 58 -7.20 10.95 12.43
CA THR A 58 -5.89 11.44 12.89
C THR A 58 -5.33 10.47 13.92
N HIS A 59 -4.03 10.24 13.88
CA HIS A 59 -3.33 9.50 14.91
C HIS A 59 -1.95 10.12 15.11
N THR A 60 -1.62 10.38 16.37
CA THR A 60 -0.35 11.00 16.79
C THR A 60 0.48 10.10 17.71
N PRO A 61 -0.13 9.32 18.63
CA PRO A 61 0.65 8.46 19.52
C PRO A 61 1.48 7.39 18.80
N VAL A 62 2.46 6.83 19.51
CA VAL A 62 3.21 5.65 19.05
C VAL A 62 2.40 4.40 19.36
N ILE A 63 2.23 3.50 18.39
CA ILE A 63 1.65 2.19 18.59
C ILE A 63 2.71 1.28 19.22
N THR A 64 2.48 0.84 20.45
CA THR A 64 3.41 0.02 21.26
C THR A 64 2.86 -1.37 21.60
N LYS A 65 1.88 -1.84 20.83
CA LYS A 65 1.26 -3.17 20.96
C LYS A 65 0.87 -3.69 19.59
N GLN A 66 0.81 -5.02 19.45
CA GLN A 66 0.37 -5.65 18.22
C GLN A 66 -1.10 -5.28 17.95
N VAL A 67 -1.38 -4.69 16.80
CA VAL A 67 -2.74 -4.36 16.35
C VAL A 67 -2.92 -4.66 14.88
N HIS A 68 -4.16 -4.85 14.46
CA HIS A 68 -4.52 -5.11 13.08
C HIS A 68 -5.49 -4.04 12.58
N ILE A 69 -4.98 -2.99 11.93
CA ILE A 69 -5.78 -1.87 11.44
C ILE A 69 -6.23 -2.15 10.00
N ILE A 70 -7.53 -2.12 9.76
CA ILE A 70 -8.16 -2.49 8.49
C ILE A 70 -9.11 -1.36 8.07
N GLY A 71 -8.79 -0.65 6.99
CA GLY A 71 -9.64 0.36 6.37
C GLY A 71 -10.46 -0.17 5.19
N THR A 72 -11.30 0.70 4.61
CA THR A 72 -12.15 0.38 3.45
C THR A 72 -11.45 0.48 2.09
N GLY A 73 -10.19 0.92 2.09
CA GLY A 73 -9.37 1.15 0.90
C GLY A 73 -8.80 2.56 0.86
N PHE A 74 -7.76 2.75 0.04
CA PHE A 74 -7.11 4.06 -0.15
C PHE A 74 -7.59 4.84 -1.38
N GLN A 75 -8.46 4.23 -2.17
CA GLN A 75 -9.12 4.87 -3.30
C GLN A 75 -10.60 5.03 -3.05
N ASP A 76 -11.17 6.08 -3.63
CA ASP A 76 -12.61 6.24 -3.69
C ASP A 76 -13.14 5.18 -4.68
N GLY A 77 -13.68 4.08 -4.15
CA GLY A 77 -14.34 3.07 -4.96
C GLY A 77 -15.66 3.58 -5.55
N GLN A 78 -16.25 2.81 -6.47
CA GLN A 78 -17.64 3.02 -6.95
C GLN A 78 -18.69 2.82 -5.85
N ASN A 79 -18.27 2.50 -4.61
CA ASN A 79 -19.12 2.15 -3.49
C ASN A 79 -19.29 3.30 -2.50
N VAL A 80 -20.41 3.28 -1.78
CA VAL A 80 -20.90 4.31 -0.84
C VAL A 80 -19.95 4.56 0.34
N THR A 81 -19.00 3.65 0.60
CA THR A 81 -18.20 3.65 1.84
C THR A 81 -17.04 4.65 1.85
N GLY A 82 -16.62 5.22 0.71
CA GLY A 82 -15.49 6.16 0.63
C GLY A 82 -14.14 5.55 1.04
N LYS A 83 -13.02 6.25 0.78
CA LYS A 83 -11.68 5.79 1.21
C LYS A 83 -11.43 6.04 2.71
N THR A 84 -10.66 5.17 3.35
CA THR A 84 -10.08 5.42 4.68
C THR A 84 -8.78 6.22 4.51
N THR A 85 -8.69 7.36 5.20
CA THR A 85 -7.50 8.21 5.26
C THR A 85 -7.04 8.33 6.71
N ILE A 86 -5.79 7.96 6.97
CA ILE A 86 -5.09 8.24 8.22
C ILE A 86 -4.13 9.41 7.96
N SER A 87 -4.32 10.48 8.73
CA SER A 87 -3.54 11.70 8.64
C SER A 87 -2.37 11.69 9.62
N GLY A 88 -1.23 12.16 9.13
CA GLY A 88 0.04 12.17 9.83
C GLY A 88 0.84 10.89 9.64
N ASN A 89 1.85 10.72 10.48
CA ASN A 89 2.68 9.52 10.50
C ASN A 89 1.98 8.39 11.25
N LEU A 90 2.20 7.16 10.80
CA LEU A 90 1.86 5.97 11.57
C LEU A 90 3.14 5.45 12.22
N THR A 91 3.29 5.73 13.52
CA THR A 91 4.53 5.49 14.25
C THR A 91 4.44 4.21 15.09
N LEU A 92 5.39 3.29 14.90
CA LEU A 92 5.48 2.04 15.64
C LEU A 92 6.65 2.05 16.62
N GLY A 93 6.41 1.53 17.81
CA GLY A 93 7.40 1.39 18.88
C GLY A 93 7.53 -0.04 19.37
N ALA A 94 8.24 -0.20 20.48
CA ALA A 94 8.41 -1.50 21.12
C ALA A 94 7.05 -2.13 21.43
N GLY A 95 6.88 -3.40 21.05
CA GLY A 95 5.62 -4.14 21.22
C GLY A 95 4.70 -4.16 19.99
N ALA A 96 4.98 -3.40 18.94
CA ALA A 96 4.20 -3.40 17.70
C ALA A 96 4.46 -4.58 16.75
N ASN A 97 5.37 -5.50 17.10
CA ASN A 97 5.72 -6.66 16.28
C ASN A 97 4.47 -7.49 15.94
N GLY A 98 4.44 -8.05 14.73
CA GLY A 98 3.32 -8.86 14.27
C GLY A 98 2.07 -8.06 13.86
N SER A 99 2.11 -6.73 13.85
CA SER A 99 0.97 -5.90 13.47
C SER A 99 0.66 -6.00 11.97
N THR A 100 -0.61 -5.80 11.62
CA THR A 100 -1.02 -5.70 10.20
C THR A 100 -1.75 -4.41 9.90
N PHE A 101 -1.47 -3.84 8.74
CA PHE A 101 -2.03 -2.58 8.28
C PHE A 101 -2.58 -2.78 6.87
N GLU A 102 -3.89 -2.66 6.71
CA GLU A 102 -4.55 -2.94 5.44
C GLU A 102 -5.52 -1.83 5.04
N GLY A 103 -5.47 -1.42 3.77
CA GLY A 103 -6.63 -0.78 3.17
C GLY A 103 -6.84 0.68 3.53
N PHE A 104 -5.81 1.50 3.58
CA PHE A 104 -5.98 2.93 3.83
C PHE A 104 -4.92 3.79 3.14
N TYR A 105 -5.28 5.06 2.94
CA TYR A 105 -4.38 6.10 2.51
C TYR A 105 -3.71 6.71 3.75
N LEU A 106 -2.39 6.61 3.85
CA LEU A 106 -1.59 7.32 4.85
C LEU A 106 -1.05 8.60 4.23
N THR A 107 -1.32 9.76 4.84
CA THR A 107 -0.89 11.03 4.26
C THR A 107 0.63 11.20 4.33
N GLU A 108 1.26 10.69 5.38
CA GLU A 108 2.70 10.75 5.59
C GLU A 108 3.33 9.34 5.64
N TYR A 109 4.28 9.15 6.55
CA TYR A 109 5.17 8.00 6.61
C TYR A 109 4.72 6.93 7.60
N PHE A 110 5.15 5.71 7.32
CA PHE A 110 5.22 4.65 8.31
C PHE A 110 6.58 4.71 9.01
N ILE A 111 6.60 4.86 10.33
CA ILE A 111 7.82 5.18 11.10
C ILE A 111 8.12 4.09 12.14
N PRO A 112 9.14 3.24 11.94
CA PRO A 112 9.65 2.34 12.97
C PRO A 112 10.62 3.07 13.92
N THR A 113 10.18 3.41 15.13
CA THR A 113 11.04 4.09 16.13
C THR A 113 12.04 3.16 16.81
N VAL A 114 11.79 1.86 16.75
CA VAL A 114 12.68 0.78 17.18
C VAL A 114 12.64 -0.34 16.14
N ALA A 115 13.54 -1.31 16.24
CA ALA A 115 13.54 -2.44 15.32
C ALA A 115 12.21 -3.20 15.49
N ILE A 116 11.50 -3.37 14.38
CA ILE A 116 10.21 -4.06 14.35
C ILE A 116 10.28 -5.25 13.41
N GLU A 117 9.46 -6.25 13.70
CA GLU A 117 9.43 -7.48 12.92
C GLU A 117 8.03 -8.02 12.70
N ASN A 118 7.90 -8.88 11.68
CA ASN A 118 6.67 -9.58 11.33
C ASN A 118 5.51 -8.63 11.00
N ILE A 119 5.83 -7.47 10.42
CA ILE A 119 4.84 -6.48 10.02
C ILE A 119 4.27 -6.86 8.66
N THR A 120 2.97 -6.69 8.48
CA THR A 120 2.32 -6.85 7.19
C THR A 120 1.59 -5.58 6.80
N ILE A 121 2.02 -4.94 5.71
CA ILE A 121 1.36 -3.79 5.11
C ILE A 121 0.78 -4.24 3.76
N LYS A 122 -0.55 -4.13 3.62
CA LYS A 122 -1.29 -4.65 2.47
C LYS A 122 -2.22 -3.59 1.91
N ARG A 123 -2.23 -3.40 0.59
CA ARG A 123 -3.25 -2.54 -0.06
C ARG A 123 -3.34 -1.16 0.61
N CYS A 124 -2.19 -0.56 0.89
CA CYS A 124 -2.09 0.79 1.45
C CYS A 124 -1.44 1.73 0.42
N ASN A 125 -1.81 3.01 0.48
CA ASN A 125 -1.12 4.07 -0.25
C ASN A 125 -0.49 5.02 0.76
N MET A 126 0.84 5.00 0.86
CA MET A 126 1.60 5.71 1.88
C MET A 126 2.71 6.52 1.24
N LEU A 127 3.22 7.52 1.97
CA LEU A 127 4.38 8.27 1.49
C LEU A 127 5.60 7.34 1.40
N GLY A 128 5.81 6.52 2.42
CA GLY A 128 6.80 5.45 2.40
C GLY A 128 7.33 5.12 3.79
N VAL A 129 8.55 4.60 3.84
CA VAL A 129 9.34 4.46 5.06
C VAL A 129 10.60 5.32 4.88
N PRO A 130 10.76 6.38 5.69
CA PRO A 130 11.84 7.35 5.51
C PRO A 130 13.20 6.76 5.96
N PRO A 131 14.33 7.32 5.48
CA PRO A 131 15.65 6.86 5.91
C PRO A 131 15.91 7.20 7.38
N TYR A 132 16.93 6.55 7.96
CA TYR A 132 17.50 6.86 9.28
C TYR A 132 16.61 6.57 10.50
N TYR A 133 15.59 5.74 10.35
CA TYR A 133 14.80 5.22 11.47
C TYR A 133 15.35 3.87 11.95
N SER A 134 14.51 2.91 12.29
CA SER A 134 14.97 1.57 12.66
C SER A 134 14.73 0.54 11.57
N THR A 135 15.14 -0.70 11.83
CA THR A 135 15.00 -1.80 10.89
C THR A 135 13.58 -2.38 10.90
N ILE A 136 13.13 -2.76 9.72
CA ILE A 136 11.94 -3.58 9.51
C ILE A 136 12.43 -4.95 9.07
N ASN A 137 12.04 -5.99 9.80
CA ASN A 137 12.50 -7.36 9.56
C ASN A 137 11.34 -8.33 9.34
N ASN A 138 11.55 -9.39 8.57
CA ASN A 138 10.60 -10.47 8.34
C ASN A 138 9.20 -9.97 7.95
N SER A 139 9.15 -8.89 7.16
CA SER A 139 7.91 -8.14 6.92
C SER A 139 7.48 -8.18 5.46
N TYR A 140 6.19 -7.93 5.25
CA TYR A 140 5.53 -8.02 3.96
C TYR A 140 4.93 -6.66 3.56
N PHE A 141 5.27 -6.21 2.36
CA PHE A 141 4.66 -5.07 1.67
C PHE A 141 4.01 -5.59 0.40
N ILE A 142 2.68 -5.70 0.40
CA ILE A 142 1.94 -6.41 -0.65
C ILE A 142 0.87 -5.51 -1.24
N ASN A 143 0.83 -5.39 -2.56
CA ASN A 143 -0.20 -4.62 -3.26
C ASN A 143 -0.23 -3.15 -2.78
N CYS A 144 0.94 -2.58 -2.51
CA CYS A 144 1.09 -1.25 -1.94
C CYS A 144 1.41 -0.21 -3.02
N VAL A 145 1.02 1.03 -2.73
CA VAL A 145 1.54 2.22 -3.39
C VAL A 145 2.43 2.95 -2.40
N VAL A 146 3.70 3.09 -2.72
CA VAL A 146 4.64 3.97 -2.02
C VAL A 146 4.87 5.18 -2.90
N ARG A 147 4.69 6.38 -2.38
CA ARG A 147 4.80 7.62 -3.18
C ARG A 147 6.22 8.18 -3.23
N GLU A 148 7.05 7.82 -2.26
CA GLU A 148 8.46 8.19 -2.18
C GLU A 148 9.35 6.95 -1.97
N ASN A 149 10.03 6.84 -0.83
CA ASN A 149 11.05 5.83 -0.58
C ASN A 149 10.53 4.72 0.35
N LEU A 150 10.94 3.49 0.07
CA LEU A 150 10.76 2.35 0.97
C LEU A 150 12.12 1.91 1.52
N HIS A 151 12.52 2.51 2.64
CA HIS A 151 13.72 2.11 3.36
C HIS A 151 13.37 1.10 4.44
N LEU A 152 13.94 -0.10 4.34
CA LEU A 152 13.65 -1.19 5.28
C LEU A 152 14.67 -1.27 6.42
N GLY A 153 15.66 -0.38 6.43
CA GLY A 153 16.70 -0.29 7.43
C GLY A 153 17.45 1.03 7.37
N THR A 154 18.60 1.06 8.02
CA THR A 154 19.52 2.20 8.04
C THR A 154 20.92 1.74 7.67
N TYR A 155 21.94 2.11 8.46
CA TYR A 155 23.25 1.48 8.36
C TYR A 155 23.18 -0.03 8.66
N GLU A 156 22.23 -0.44 9.49
CA GLU A 156 21.83 -1.83 9.63
C GLU A 156 20.73 -2.15 8.61
N LEU A 157 21.01 -3.08 7.70
CA LEU A 157 20.04 -3.53 6.70
C LEU A 157 18.91 -4.30 7.38
N GLY A 158 17.66 -3.94 7.06
CA GLY A 158 16.50 -4.77 7.42
C GLY A 158 16.59 -6.13 6.76
N GLN A 159 16.06 -7.19 7.37
CA GLN A 159 16.30 -8.56 6.93
C GLN A 159 15.00 -9.31 6.64
N GLY A 160 15.00 -10.19 5.63
CA GLY A 160 13.92 -11.17 5.44
C GLY A 160 12.63 -10.54 4.93
N ASN A 161 12.71 -9.40 4.24
CA ASN A 161 11.54 -8.66 3.80
C ASN A 161 11.07 -9.10 2.41
N TYR A 162 9.76 -8.97 2.20
CA TYR A 162 9.10 -9.26 0.94
C TYR A 162 8.37 -8.00 0.46
N VAL A 163 8.79 -7.46 -0.68
CA VAL A 163 8.07 -6.39 -1.39
C VAL A 163 7.46 -7.01 -2.64
N LEU A 164 6.14 -7.17 -2.63
CA LEU A 164 5.40 -7.95 -3.62
C LEU A 164 4.33 -7.11 -4.29
N ASN A 165 4.19 -7.24 -5.61
CA ASN A 165 3.06 -6.67 -6.36
C ASN A 165 2.82 -5.18 -6.05
N SER A 166 3.88 -4.39 -5.88
CA SER A 166 3.77 -3.02 -5.38
C SER A 166 4.35 -2.00 -6.36
N ILE A 167 3.83 -0.78 -6.35
CA ILE A 167 4.41 0.36 -7.06
C ILE A 167 5.24 1.15 -6.06
N VAL A 168 6.56 1.22 -6.29
CA VAL A 168 7.51 1.83 -5.35
C VAL A 168 8.60 2.59 -6.10
N PRO A 169 8.80 3.90 -5.88
CA PRO A 169 9.86 4.63 -6.55
C PRO A 169 11.25 4.11 -6.24
N TYR A 170 11.56 3.91 -4.96
CA TYR A 170 12.88 3.52 -4.51
C TYR A 170 12.80 2.51 -3.36
N ILE A 171 13.57 1.42 -3.43
CA ILE A 171 13.67 0.42 -2.36
C ILE A 171 15.13 0.32 -1.92
N ALA A 172 15.39 0.43 -0.62
CA ALA A 172 16.75 0.31 -0.11
C ALA A 172 16.86 -0.24 1.31
N TYR A 173 18.11 -0.52 1.69
CA TYR A 173 18.53 -0.91 3.02
C TYR A 173 17.93 -2.24 3.49
N THR A 174 18.04 -3.27 2.65
CA THR A 174 17.49 -4.60 2.96
C THR A 174 18.43 -5.72 2.56
N LYS A 175 18.40 -6.83 3.31
CA LYS A 175 19.17 -8.04 3.06
C LYS A 175 18.37 -9.32 3.18
N ASN A 176 18.83 -10.40 2.58
CA ASN A 176 18.13 -11.71 2.59
C ASN A 176 16.64 -11.54 2.22
N SER A 177 16.36 -10.69 1.23
CA SER A 177 15.01 -10.18 0.95
C SER A 177 14.60 -10.49 -0.49
N THR A 178 13.30 -10.41 -0.76
CA THR A 178 12.74 -10.61 -2.10
C THR A 178 11.93 -9.39 -2.54
N ILE A 179 12.26 -8.87 -3.72
CA ILE A 179 11.52 -7.80 -4.40
C ILE A 179 10.95 -8.44 -5.67
N LYS A 180 9.63 -8.59 -5.73
CA LYS A 180 8.99 -9.36 -6.79
C LYS A 180 7.69 -8.76 -7.30
N ASN A 181 7.49 -8.82 -8.63
CA ASN A 181 6.27 -8.35 -9.29
C ASN A 181 5.99 -6.85 -9.06
N CYS A 182 7.02 -6.05 -8.82
CA CYS A 182 6.88 -4.61 -8.58
C CYS A 182 7.01 -3.79 -9.86
N ILE A 183 6.45 -2.58 -9.82
CA ILE A 183 6.83 -1.50 -10.71
C ILE A 183 7.69 -0.53 -9.90
N ILE A 184 8.95 -0.37 -10.30
CA ILE A 184 9.94 0.42 -9.60
C ILE A 184 10.30 1.64 -10.44
N SER A 185 9.72 2.80 -10.14
CA SER A 185 9.82 3.97 -11.04
C SER A 185 11.22 4.59 -11.09
N ASN A 186 12.04 4.36 -10.08
CA ASN A 186 13.42 4.83 -10.01
C ASN A 186 14.39 3.65 -9.82
N SER A 187 15.00 3.50 -8.65
CA SER A 187 16.17 2.64 -8.44
C SER A 187 16.04 1.78 -7.20
N ILE A 188 17.05 0.94 -6.97
CA ILE A 188 17.23 0.22 -5.72
C ILE A 188 18.67 0.40 -5.23
N GLY A 189 18.92 0.23 -3.93
CA GLY A 189 20.27 0.44 -3.38
C GLY A 189 20.46 -0.10 -1.97
N ALA A 190 21.72 -0.22 -1.55
CA ALA A 190 22.09 -0.77 -0.24
C ALA A 190 21.43 -2.13 0.02
N LEU A 191 21.72 -3.08 -0.89
CA LEU A 191 21.13 -4.42 -0.88
C LEU A 191 22.22 -5.47 -0.61
N ASP A 192 21.90 -6.52 0.14
CA ASP A 192 22.79 -7.68 0.33
C ASP A 192 22.01 -8.99 0.30
N ASN A 193 22.39 -9.93 -0.57
CA ASN A 193 21.69 -11.21 -0.71
C ASN A 193 20.19 -11.03 -1.01
N VAL A 194 19.89 -10.24 -2.04
CA VAL A 194 18.51 -9.89 -2.42
C VAL A 194 18.16 -10.50 -3.77
N THR A 195 16.97 -11.10 -3.85
CA THR A 195 16.38 -11.53 -5.12
C THR A 195 15.47 -10.44 -5.65
N VAL A 196 15.73 -9.99 -6.88
CA VAL A 196 14.98 -8.98 -7.61
C VAL A 196 14.40 -9.67 -8.84
N GLN A 197 13.13 -10.06 -8.77
CA GLN A 197 12.52 -10.94 -9.75
C GLN A 197 11.22 -10.39 -10.35
N ASP A 198 10.97 -10.57 -11.64
CA ASP A 198 9.67 -10.26 -12.26
C ASP A 198 9.27 -8.78 -12.09
N ASN A 199 10.22 -7.84 -11.99
CA ASN A 199 9.92 -6.42 -11.81
C ASN A 199 10.00 -5.64 -13.12
N ILE A 200 9.34 -4.49 -13.15
CA ILE A 200 9.45 -3.50 -14.24
C ILE A 200 10.07 -2.23 -13.67
N PHE A 201 11.18 -1.79 -14.25
CA PHE A 201 11.87 -0.57 -13.83
C PHE A 201 11.51 0.60 -14.73
N GLY A 202 11.38 1.79 -14.15
CA GLY A 202 11.04 3.02 -14.86
C GLY A 202 12.21 3.97 -15.09
N LYS A 203 13.35 3.73 -14.44
CA LYS A 203 14.54 4.57 -14.57
C LYS A 203 15.18 4.42 -15.94
N THR A 204 15.46 5.56 -16.56
CA THR A 204 16.05 5.67 -17.90
C THR A 204 17.44 6.32 -17.93
N SER A 205 17.92 6.86 -16.80
CA SER A 205 19.20 7.55 -16.65
C SER A 205 19.97 7.01 -15.46
N ASP A 206 21.30 6.85 -15.56
CA ASP A 206 22.21 6.28 -14.53
C ASP A 206 21.90 4.86 -14.07
N CYS A 207 22.88 4.09 -13.63
CA CYS A 207 22.66 2.67 -13.37
C CYS A 207 21.55 2.38 -12.34
N LEU A 208 20.94 1.20 -12.43
CA LEU A 208 19.84 0.79 -11.55
C LEU A 208 20.24 0.79 -10.07
N LEU A 209 21.43 0.23 -9.77
CA LEU A 209 22.00 0.25 -8.42
C LEU A 209 22.71 1.57 -8.13
N LEU A 210 22.17 2.34 -7.17
CA LEU A 210 22.69 3.65 -6.76
C LEU A 210 23.58 3.62 -5.51
N SER A 211 23.75 2.47 -4.88
CA SER A 211 24.55 2.33 -3.65
C SER A 211 25.14 0.95 -3.59
N VAL A 212 26.25 0.83 -2.86
CA VAL A 212 27.00 -0.42 -2.66
C VAL A 212 26.03 -1.54 -2.30
N SER A 213 26.00 -2.55 -3.16
CA SER A 213 25.13 -3.72 -3.03
C SER A 213 25.90 -4.97 -3.40
N SER A 214 25.66 -6.09 -2.72
CA SER A 214 26.37 -7.37 -2.92
C SER A 214 25.38 -8.53 -3.04
N ASN A 215 25.80 -9.60 -3.72
CA ASN A 215 25.02 -10.85 -3.80
C ASN A 215 23.57 -10.65 -4.33
N ILE A 216 23.40 -9.89 -5.42
CA ILE A 216 22.08 -9.57 -5.95
C ILE A 216 21.75 -10.49 -7.12
N THR A 217 20.57 -11.09 -7.09
CA THR A 217 20.06 -11.95 -8.16
C THR A 217 18.93 -11.26 -8.89
N PHE A 218 19.20 -10.77 -10.10
CA PHE A 218 18.20 -10.20 -11.00
C PHE A 218 17.67 -11.26 -11.94
N VAL A 219 16.38 -11.62 -11.83
CA VAL A 219 15.75 -12.64 -12.67
C VAL A 219 14.52 -12.08 -13.36
N ASN A 220 14.49 -12.16 -14.68
CA ASN A 220 13.30 -11.86 -15.48
C ASN A 220 12.69 -10.47 -15.17
N ASN A 221 13.50 -9.42 -15.17
CA ASN A 221 13.03 -8.05 -15.02
C ASN A 221 12.99 -7.34 -16.37
N ILE A 222 12.10 -6.35 -16.50
CA ILE A 222 12.10 -5.41 -17.62
C ILE A 222 12.81 -4.14 -17.19
N ILE A 223 13.91 -3.81 -17.86
CA ILE A 223 14.82 -2.75 -17.49
C ILE A 223 15.03 -1.88 -18.74
N PRO A 224 14.48 -0.66 -18.79
CA PRO A 224 14.60 0.22 -19.96
C PRO A 224 16.04 0.61 -20.28
N GLN A 225 16.91 0.53 -19.28
CA GLN A 225 18.29 0.94 -19.38
C GLN A 225 19.25 -0.22 -19.61
N THR A 226 20.44 0.08 -20.14
CA THR A 226 21.54 -0.87 -20.35
C THR A 226 22.46 -1.06 -19.14
N CYS A 227 22.49 -0.13 -18.19
CA CYS A 227 23.35 -0.23 -17.01
C CYS A 227 22.59 -0.77 -15.79
N LEU A 228 22.95 -1.98 -15.35
CA LEU A 228 22.44 -2.57 -14.10
C LEU A 228 23.17 -2.02 -12.87
N THR A 229 24.49 -1.88 -12.93
CA THR A 229 25.33 -1.70 -11.74
C THR A 229 26.20 -0.45 -11.85
N GLY A 230 25.91 0.57 -11.04
CA GLY A 230 26.79 1.75 -10.91
C GLY A 230 27.78 1.60 -9.76
N TYR A 231 27.31 1.00 -8.66
CA TYR A 231 28.06 0.75 -7.44
C TYR A 231 27.68 -0.64 -6.91
N SER A 232 28.27 -1.70 -7.46
CA SER A 232 28.09 -3.06 -6.96
C SER A 232 29.39 -3.61 -6.42
N ASP A 233 29.32 -4.27 -5.27
CA ASP A 233 30.31 -5.24 -4.86
C ASP A 233 30.15 -6.53 -5.68
N SER A 234 31.01 -7.52 -5.45
CA SER A 234 30.95 -8.81 -6.13
C SER A 234 29.60 -9.53 -5.93
N GLY A 235 29.27 -10.46 -6.85
CA GLY A 235 28.16 -11.41 -6.68
C GLY A 235 26.85 -11.01 -7.34
N ILE A 236 26.88 -10.23 -8.43
CA ILE A 236 25.67 -9.93 -9.21
C ILE A 236 25.40 -11.07 -10.21
N ILE A 237 24.23 -11.68 -10.10
CA ILE A 237 23.69 -12.65 -11.05
C ILE A 237 22.56 -11.97 -11.83
N SER A 238 22.57 -12.10 -13.15
CA SER A 238 21.57 -11.49 -14.03
C SER A 238 21.12 -12.52 -15.06
N GLU A 239 19.86 -12.94 -14.98
CA GLU A 239 19.29 -14.01 -15.80
C GLU A 239 17.94 -13.58 -16.39
N ALA A 240 17.74 -13.87 -17.68
CA ALA A 240 16.48 -13.64 -18.39
C ALA A 240 15.90 -12.20 -18.34
N ASN A 241 16.71 -11.20 -17.99
CA ASN A 241 16.27 -9.81 -17.95
C ASN A 241 16.11 -9.23 -19.37
N LEU A 242 15.02 -8.51 -19.61
CA LEU A 242 14.81 -7.71 -20.82
C LEU A 242 15.40 -6.31 -20.60
N ILE A 243 16.62 -6.09 -21.11
CA ILE A 243 17.44 -4.89 -20.87
C ILE A 243 17.42 -3.97 -22.10
N GLY A 244 17.45 -2.65 -21.87
CA GLY A 244 17.51 -1.64 -22.94
C GLY A 244 16.18 -1.45 -23.68
N PHE A 245 15.05 -1.81 -23.06
CA PHE A 245 13.76 -1.85 -23.74
C PHE A 245 12.84 -0.68 -23.38
N GLY A 246 12.45 0.07 -24.42
CA GLY A 246 11.22 0.85 -24.47
C GLY A 246 11.18 2.14 -23.64
N THR A 247 10.25 3.00 -24.02
CA THR A 247 9.73 4.07 -23.15
C THR A 247 8.38 3.63 -22.58
N ILE A 248 7.86 4.34 -21.59
CA ILE A 248 6.61 3.94 -20.94
C ILE A 248 5.43 3.73 -21.91
N ASN A 249 5.32 4.60 -22.92
CA ASN A 249 4.28 4.55 -23.96
C ASN A 249 4.38 3.31 -24.87
N THR A 250 5.52 2.62 -24.83
CA THR A 250 5.76 1.39 -25.59
C THR A 250 5.70 0.13 -24.75
N LEU A 251 5.61 0.27 -23.42
CA LEU A 251 5.58 -0.85 -22.47
C LEU A 251 4.16 -1.23 -22.09
N PHE A 252 3.32 -0.25 -21.78
CA PHE A 252 2.01 -0.48 -21.17
C PHE A 252 0.84 -0.15 -22.09
N VAL A 253 -0.31 -0.77 -21.82
CA VAL A 253 -1.58 -0.48 -22.49
C VAL A 253 -1.97 1.00 -22.31
N ASN A 254 -1.82 1.55 -21.10
CA ASN A 254 -2.09 2.97 -20.84
C ASN A 254 -1.35 3.47 -19.59
N ALA A 255 -0.19 4.10 -19.72
CA ALA A 255 0.46 4.81 -18.63
C ALA A 255 1.37 5.91 -19.18
N THR A 256 1.40 7.08 -18.53
CA THR A 256 2.27 8.20 -18.94
C THR A 256 3.50 8.35 -18.06
N ASP A 257 3.47 7.77 -16.86
CA ASP A 257 4.63 7.61 -15.97
C ASP A 257 4.49 6.33 -15.11
N PHE A 258 5.54 5.98 -14.38
CA PHE A 258 5.59 4.79 -13.52
C PHE A 258 5.04 5.04 -12.10
N SER A 259 4.46 6.21 -11.85
CA SER A 259 3.78 6.53 -10.59
C SER A 259 2.37 5.98 -10.58
N PHE A 260 1.81 5.81 -9.39
CA PHE A 260 0.47 5.30 -9.27
C PHE A 260 -0.58 6.32 -9.70
N ASN A 261 -1.40 5.94 -10.67
CA ASN A 261 -2.60 6.67 -11.06
C ASN A 261 -3.77 5.69 -11.24
N PRO A 262 -4.95 5.93 -10.64
CA PRO A 262 -6.15 5.09 -10.83
C PRO A 262 -6.54 4.84 -12.29
N LEU A 263 -6.17 5.76 -13.18
CA LEU A 263 -6.54 5.72 -14.60
C LEU A 263 -5.51 4.97 -15.46
N PHE A 264 -4.36 4.61 -14.91
CA PHE A 264 -3.35 3.86 -15.65
C PHE A 264 -3.70 2.37 -15.71
N ASN A 265 -3.29 1.74 -16.81
CA ASN A 265 -3.29 0.32 -17.03
C ASN A 265 -1.85 -0.12 -17.32
N PHE A 266 -1.22 -0.69 -16.30
CA PHE A 266 0.15 -1.22 -16.34
C PHE A 266 0.24 -2.64 -16.90
N GLN A 267 -0.80 -3.16 -17.56
CA GLN A 267 -0.68 -4.37 -18.34
C GLN A 267 0.30 -4.14 -19.50
N LEU A 268 1.20 -5.09 -19.74
CA LEU A 268 2.16 -5.02 -20.83
C LEU A 268 1.48 -5.10 -22.19
N LEU A 269 2.00 -4.36 -23.18
CA LEU A 269 1.54 -4.46 -24.56
C LEU A 269 1.89 -5.84 -25.15
N PRO A 270 1.05 -6.40 -26.05
CA PRO A 270 1.32 -7.67 -26.71
C PRO A 270 2.68 -7.73 -27.45
N SER A 271 3.16 -6.59 -27.97
CA SER A 271 4.48 -6.48 -28.60
C SER A 271 5.64 -6.82 -27.65
N ILE A 272 5.48 -6.52 -26.35
CA ILE A 272 6.46 -6.89 -25.32
C ILE A 272 6.49 -8.40 -25.14
N LEU A 273 5.30 -9.00 -25.00
CA LEU A 273 5.15 -10.44 -24.75
C LEU A 273 5.63 -11.28 -25.93
N ALA A 274 5.50 -10.76 -27.16
CA ALA A 274 6.07 -11.39 -28.35
C ALA A 274 7.61 -11.37 -28.37
N THR A 275 8.23 -10.36 -27.77
CA THR A 275 9.69 -10.19 -27.74
C THR A 275 10.33 -10.95 -26.57
N SER A 276 9.63 -11.04 -25.44
CA SER A 276 10.05 -11.80 -24.26
C SER A 276 8.84 -12.47 -23.63
N PRO A 277 8.57 -13.76 -23.92
CA PRO A 277 7.43 -14.47 -23.33
C PRO A 277 7.45 -14.52 -21.81
N ASN A 278 8.65 -14.56 -21.21
CA ASN A 278 8.82 -14.52 -19.75
C ASN A 278 8.40 -13.17 -19.15
N ALA A 279 8.32 -12.09 -19.94
CA ALA A 279 7.83 -10.80 -19.49
C ALA A 279 6.36 -10.84 -19.02
N ALA A 280 5.61 -11.88 -19.39
CA ALA A 280 4.23 -12.09 -18.94
C ALA A 280 4.11 -12.26 -17.41
N SER A 281 5.20 -12.61 -16.71
CA SER A 281 5.21 -12.65 -15.25
C SER A 281 5.62 -11.33 -14.61
N CYS A 282 6.02 -10.30 -15.37
CA CYS A 282 6.57 -9.07 -14.82
C CYS A 282 5.52 -8.05 -14.37
N GLY A 283 5.83 -7.32 -13.29
CA GLY A 283 5.03 -6.22 -12.78
C GLY A 283 3.76 -6.65 -12.06
N ILE A 284 2.92 -5.66 -11.74
CA ILE A 284 1.79 -5.83 -10.83
C ILE A 284 0.57 -6.53 -11.45
N PHE A 285 0.46 -6.59 -12.77
CA PHE A 285 -0.66 -7.25 -13.47
C PHE A 285 -0.42 -8.74 -13.73
N SER A 286 0.64 -9.29 -13.14
CA SER A 286 1.21 -10.58 -13.49
C SER A 286 1.40 -11.46 -12.25
N GLY A 287 1.79 -12.72 -12.45
CA GLY A 287 2.04 -13.70 -11.39
C GLY A 287 0.77 -14.35 -10.82
N ASP A 288 0.91 -15.07 -9.69
CA ASP A 288 -0.18 -15.84 -9.07
C ASP A 288 -1.28 -14.97 -8.46
N TYR A 289 -0.95 -13.71 -8.15
CA TYR A 289 -1.87 -12.75 -7.53
C TYR A 289 -1.80 -11.39 -8.22
N PRO A 290 -2.29 -11.27 -9.47
CA PRO A 290 -2.34 -10.01 -10.17
C PRO A 290 -3.07 -8.95 -9.36
N TRP A 291 -2.52 -7.76 -9.35
CA TRP A 291 -3.04 -6.61 -8.64
C TRP A 291 -3.55 -5.56 -9.61
N LYS A 292 -4.87 -5.40 -9.63
CA LYS A 292 -5.54 -4.35 -10.41
C LYS A 292 -5.42 -2.99 -9.71
N VAL A 293 -5.24 -1.96 -10.52
CA VAL A 293 -5.35 -0.56 -10.12
C VAL A 293 -6.73 -0.30 -9.48
N GLY A 294 -6.75 0.15 -8.23
CA GLY A 294 -7.99 0.32 -7.44
C GLY A 294 -7.91 -0.27 -6.05
N SER A 295 -7.35 -1.48 -5.96
CA SER A 295 -6.76 -2.01 -4.72
C SER A 295 -7.68 -2.04 -3.49
N LEU A 296 -8.99 -2.25 -3.68
CA LEU A 296 -9.91 -2.40 -2.55
C LEU A 296 -9.47 -3.58 -1.66
N PRO A 297 -9.49 -3.45 -0.32
CA PRO A 297 -9.25 -4.54 0.61
C PRO A 297 -10.25 -5.66 0.42
N ILE A 298 -9.88 -6.89 0.82
CA ILE A 298 -10.81 -8.03 0.82
C ILE A 298 -11.67 -7.94 2.09
N ILE A 299 -12.37 -6.83 2.24
CA ILE A 299 -13.41 -6.68 3.25
C ILE A 299 -14.77 -6.58 2.56
N PRO A 300 -15.84 -7.07 3.19
CA PRO A 300 -17.18 -6.90 2.65
C PRO A 300 -17.50 -5.41 2.52
N ASN A 301 -17.83 -4.97 1.31
CA ASN A 301 -18.23 -3.59 1.05
C ASN A 301 -19.75 -3.47 1.12
N ILE A 302 -20.23 -2.42 1.79
CA ILE A 302 -21.64 -2.05 1.79
C ILE A 302 -21.92 -1.26 0.51
N GLU A 303 -22.67 -1.86 -0.41
CA GLU A 303 -23.10 -1.22 -1.66
C GLU A 303 -24.40 -0.44 -1.49
N GLN A 304 -25.28 -0.91 -0.61
CA GLN A 304 -26.55 -0.26 -0.32
C GLN A 304 -26.77 -0.27 1.19
N ASN A 305 -27.12 0.90 1.73
CA ASN A 305 -27.55 1.04 3.12
C ASN A 305 -28.68 2.07 3.17
N ASN A 306 -29.89 1.61 2.93
CA ASN A 306 -31.07 2.47 2.94
C ASN A 306 -31.99 2.04 4.08
N SER A 307 -32.32 3.00 4.93
CA SER A 307 -33.37 2.85 5.92
C SER A 307 -34.58 3.70 5.53
N TYR A 308 -35.78 3.15 5.67
CA TYR A 308 -37.01 3.89 5.48
C TYR A 308 -38.10 3.37 6.41
N LEU A 309 -38.99 4.27 6.81
CA LEU A 309 -40.21 3.90 7.51
C LEU A 309 -41.22 3.43 6.47
N ASP A 310 -41.67 2.19 6.57
CA ASP A 310 -42.85 1.74 5.84
C ASP A 310 -44.08 2.36 6.52
N ALA A 311 -44.53 3.50 5.99
CA ALA A 311 -45.63 4.27 6.57
C ALA A 311 -46.96 3.50 6.62
N GLN A 312 -47.14 2.48 5.78
CA GLN A 312 -48.36 1.66 5.76
C GLN A 312 -48.35 0.61 6.85
N ASN A 313 -47.18 0.00 7.12
CA ASN A 313 -47.04 -1.05 8.11
C ASN A 313 -46.48 -0.56 9.45
N GLN A 314 -46.12 0.72 9.56
CA GLN A 314 -45.43 1.34 10.71
C GLN A 314 -44.14 0.61 11.11
N THR A 315 -43.52 -0.11 10.18
CA THR A 315 -42.28 -0.87 10.42
C THR A 315 -41.09 -0.12 9.86
N PHE A 316 -40.02 0.00 10.64
CA PHE A 316 -38.72 0.45 10.13
C PHE A 316 -38.10 -0.67 9.27
N LYS A 317 -37.76 -0.35 8.02
CA LYS A 317 -37.10 -1.28 7.10
C LYS A 317 -35.66 -0.84 6.88
N LEU A 318 -34.76 -1.81 6.96
CA LEU A 318 -33.34 -1.65 6.71
C LEU A 318 -32.94 -2.56 5.55
N ASN A 319 -32.50 -1.97 4.44
CA ASN A 319 -31.99 -2.69 3.28
C ASN A 319 -30.46 -2.50 3.23
N VAL A 320 -29.73 -3.56 3.60
CA VAL A 320 -28.27 -3.61 3.50
C VAL A 320 -27.87 -4.64 2.44
N LYS A 321 -27.14 -4.18 1.42
CA LYS A 321 -26.49 -5.07 0.44
C LYS A 321 -24.99 -5.04 0.71
N VAL A 322 -24.44 -6.20 1.04
CA VAL A 322 -23.00 -6.41 1.24
C VAL A 322 -22.47 -7.25 0.09
N VAL A 323 -21.37 -6.81 -0.53
CA VAL A 323 -20.71 -7.54 -1.61
C VAL A 323 -19.28 -7.89 -1.21
N PRO A 324 -18.90 -9.17 -1.25
CA PRO A 324 -17.51 -9.56 -1.06
C PRO A 324 -16.67 -9.04 -2.22
N GLN A 325 -15.49 -8.50 -1.92
CA GLN A 325 -14.50 -8.28 -2.98
C GLN A 325 -13.94 -9.63 -3.38
N THR A 326 -14.11 -9.99 -4.66
CA THR A 326 -13.47 -11.16 -5.28
C THR A 326 -12.23 -10.68 -6.04
N HIS A 327 -11.23 -11.55 -6.15
CA HIS A 327 -9.98 -11.29 -6.86
C HIS A 327 -10.22 -11.00 -8.34
#